data_AF-A0A9E0TM06-F1
#
_entry.id   AF-A0A9E0TM06-F1
#
_cell.length_a   1.000
_cell.length_b   1.000
_cell.length_c   1.000
_cell.angle_alpha   90.00
_cell.angle_beta   90.00
_cell.angle_gamma   90.00
#
_symmetry.space_group_name_H-M   'P 1'
#
loop_
_entity.id
_entity.type
_entity.pdbx_description
1 polymer ?
#
loop_
_entity_poly.entity_id
_entity_poly.type
_entity_poly.pdbx_seq_one_letter_code
_entity_poly.pdbx_strand_id
1 'polypeptide(L)'
;MLTLILLAPLFLIFEIWQLVIGERYLGIKQIARNGDPRTLGLSEVIAFFWSGTILLYWLWMLCLLFPSVTRLHGLGLLAVSATGFALRRNTGIKWVLVILTFEGAVRIGLLGSLAVLVWRRL
;
A
#
# COMPACT_ATOMS: atom_id res chain seq x y z
N MET A 1 -3.47 -22.14 -4.23
CA MET A 1 -2.15 -21.51 -4.52
C MET A 1 -2.29 -20.45 -5.61
N LEU A 2 -2.78 -20.78 -6.81
CA LEU A 2 -3.09 -19.76 -7.84
C LEU A 2 -4.11 -18.70 -7.35
N THR A 3 -5.08 -19.12 -6.54
CA THR A 3 -6.14 -18.27 -5.97
C THR A 3 -5.63 -17.08 -5.15
N LEU A 4 -4.52 -17.22 -4.43
CA LEU A 4 -3.92 -16.10 -3.69
C LEU A 4 -3.36 -15.04 -4.64
N ILE A 5 -2.77 -15.46 -5.75
CA ILE A 5 -2.12 -14.56 -6.69
C ILE A 5 -3.16 -13.79 -7.53
N LEU A 6 -4.36 -14.35 -7.72
CA LEU A 6 -5.49 -13.67 -8.39
C LEU A 6 -5.95 -12.39 -7.68
N LEU A 7 -5.59 -12.20 -6.40
CA LEU A 7 -5.87 -10.96 -5.67
C LEU A 7 -4.84 -9.85 -5.96
N ALA A 8 -3.71 -10.16 -6.62
CA ALA A 8 -2.67 -9.17 -6.91
C ALA A 8 -3.18 -7.97 -7.74
N PRO A 9 -4.01 -8.13 -8.79
CA PRO A 9 -4.59 -6.99 -9.52
C PRO A 9 -5.52 -6.13 -8.65
N LEU A 10 -6.28 -6.75 -7.74
CA LEU A 10 -7.13 -6.01 -6.81
C LEU A 10 -6.29 -5.12 -5.89
N PHE A 11 -5.23 -5.67 -5.31
CA PHE A 11 -4.32 -4.91 -4.45
C PHE A 11 -3.49 -3.88 -5.23
N LEU A 12 -3.22 -4.11 -6.51
CA LEU A 12 -2.60 -3.11 -7.38
C LEU A 12 -3.48 -1.87 -7.54
N ILE A 13 -4.78 -2.08 -7.80
CA ILE A 13 -5.75 -0.98 -7.87
C ILE A 13 -5.84 -0.26 -6.53
N PHE A 14 -5.89 -1.02 -5.42
CA PHE A 14 -5.90 -0.45 -4.09
C PHE A 14 -4.66 0.41 -3.79
N GLU A 15 -3.47 -0.04 -4.18
CA GLU A 15 -2.21 0.69 -3.97
C GLU A 15 -2.18 2.02 -4.76
N ILE A 16 -2.64 1.99 -6.02
CA ILE A 16 -2.79 3.21 -6.83
C ILE A 16 -3.80 4.16 -6.14
N TRP A 17 -4.91 3.62 -5.66
CA TRP A 17 -5.93 4.40 -4.96
C TRP A 17 -5.39 5.01 -3.66
N GLN A 18 -4.55 4.30 -2.91
CA GLN A 18 -3.85 4.83 -1.73
C GLN A 18 -2.95 6.02 -2.07
N LEU A 19 -2.25 6.00 -3.20
CA LEU A 19 -1.41 7.13 -3.64
C LEU A 19 -2.25 8.35 -4.01
N VAL A 20 -3.35 8.16 -4.74
CA VAL A 20 -4.27 9.25 -5.11
C VAL A 20 -4.87 9.91 -3.85
N ILE A 21 -5.28 9.10 -2.87
CA ILE A 21 -5.77 9.60 -1.59
C ILE A 21 -4.64 10.26 -0.80
N GLY A 22 -3.44 9.68 -0.77
CA GLY A 22 -2.26 10.26 -0.14
C GLY A 22 -2.00 11.68 -0.65
N GLU A 23 -2.00 11.89 -1.96
CA GLU A 23 -1.85 13.23 -2.57
C GLU A 23 -2.99 14.17 -2.18
N ARG A 24 -4.23 13.68 -2.10
CA ARG A 24 -5.38 14.53 -1.73
C ARG A 24 -5.29 15.07 -0.30
N TYR A 25 -4.83 14.25 0.64
CA TYR A 25 -4.82 14.59 2.07
C TYR A 25 -3.47 15.11 2.58
N LEU A 26 -2.37 14.75 1.93
CA LEU A 26 -1.00 15.12 2.32
C LEU A 26 -0.25 15.90 1.23
N GLY A 27 -0.91 16.19 0.10
CA GLY A 27 -0.34 16.86 -1.05
C GLY A 27 0.19 18.26 -0.79
N ILE A 28 0.89 18.79 -1.79
CA ILE A 28 1.52 20.11 -1.77
C ILE A 28 0.52 21.22 -1.39
N LYS A 29 -0.74 21.09 -1.82
CA LYS A 29 -1.82 22.05 -1.49
C LYS A 29 -2.15 22.11 0.01
N GLN A 30 -2.06 20.98 0.72
CA GLN A 30 -2.31 20.92 2.16
C GLN A 30 -1.10 21.42 2.95
N ILE A 31 0.10 21.07 2.50
CA ILE A 31 1.36 21.57 3.06
C ILE A 31 1.43 23.10 2.95
N ALA A 32 1.05 23.67 1.80
CA ALA A 32 1.02 25.12 1.58
C ALA A 32 0.03 25.86 2.50
N ARG A 33 -1.01 25.17 2.97
CA ARG A 33 -2.05 25.73 3.84
C ARG A 33 -1.81 25.45 5.33
N ASN A 34 -0.71 24.76 5.69
CA ASN A 34 -0.48 24.19 7.03
C ASN A 34 -1.72 23.44 7.57
N GLY A 35 -2.49 22.81 6.68
CA GLY A 35 -3.68 22.06 7.07
C GLY A 35 -3.26 20.80 7.82
N ASP A 36 -3.76 20.61 9.04
CA ASP A 36 -3.54 19.36 9.77
C ASP A 36 -4.41 18.26 9.14
N PRO A 37 -3.82 17.18 8.58
CA PRO A 37 -4.59 16.09 8.00
C PRO A 37 -5.55 15.43 8.99
N ARG A 38 -5.27 15.54 10.30
CA ARG A 38 -6.08 14.97 11.37
C ARG A 38 -7.41 15.69 11.56
N THR A 39 -7.51 16.94 11.11
CA THR A 39 -8.75 17.72 11.23
C THR A 39 -9.68 17.52 10.03
N LEU A 40 -9.26 16.76 9.00
CA LEU A 40 -10.06 16.52 7.80
C LEU A 40 -11.20 15.50 7.99
N GLY A 41 -11.35 14.94 9.20
CA GLY A 41 -12.54 14.21 9.65
C GLY A 41 -13.06 13.18 8.64
N LEU A 42 -12.36 12.05 8.49
CA LEU A 42 -12.87 10.94 7.69
C LEU A 42 -14.14 10.38 8.35
N SER A 43 -15.18 10.08 7.57
CA SER A 43 -16.35 9.40 8.13
C SER A 43 -15.96 8.02 8.67
N GLU A 44 -16.59 7.62 9.77
CA GLU A 44 -16.29 6.36 10.47
C GLU A 44 -16.40 5.14 9.55
N VAL A 45 -17.42 5.13 8.68
CA VAL A 45 -17.63 4.06 7.69
C VAL A 45 -16.45 3.94 6.74
N ILE A 46 -15.96 5.07 6.19
CA ILE A 46 -14.81 5.06 5.29
C ILE A 46 -13.57 4.60 6.07
N ALA A 47 -13.36 5.10 7.29
CA ALA A 47 -12.23 4.71 8.13
C ALA A 47 -12.21 3.20 8.43
N PHE A 48 -13.37 2.60 8.69
CA PHE A 48 -13.53 1.17 8.93
C PHE A 48 -13.14 0.34 7.70
N PHE A 49 -13.75 0.60 6.54
CA PHE A 49 -13.44 -0.13 5.31
C PHE A 49 -12.00 0.07 4.87
N TRP A 50 -11.46 1.27 5.06
CA TRP A 50 -10.07 1.56 4.71
C TRP A 50 -9.09 0.78 5.58
N SER A 51 -9.27 0.83 6.90
CA SER A 51 -8.44 0.12 7.86
C SER A 51 -8.56 -1.39 7.70
N GLY A 52 -9.78 -1.89 7.49
CA GLY A 52 -10.04 -3.31 7.20
C GLY A 52 -9.34 -3.79 5.93
N THR A 53 -9.35 -2.98 4.86
CA THR A 53 -8.65 -3.31 3.61
C THR A 53 -7.13 -3.35 3.80
N ILE A 54 -6.56 -2.42 4.58
CA ILE A 54 -5.14 -2.43 4.92
C ILE A 54 -4.78 -3.70 5.70
N LEU A 55 -5.57 -4.07 6.72
CA LEU A 55 -5.34 -5.28 7.49
C LEU A 55 -5.43 -6.54 6.64
N LEU A 56 -6.44 -6.61 5.76
CA LEU A 56 -6.58 -7.72 4.82
C LEU A 56 -5.40 -7.80 3.86
N TYR A 57 -4.88 -6.65 3.40
CA TYR A 57 -3.71 -6.60 2.54
C TYR A 57 -2.45 -7.14 3.24
N TRP A 58 -2.23 -6.78 4.51
CA TRP A 58 -1.15 -7.34 5.33
C TRP A 58 -1.31 -8.85 5.54
N LEU A 59 -2.52 -9.31 5.85
CA LEU A 59 -2.80 -10.74 5.99
C LEU A 59 -2.51 -11.49 4.69
N TRP A 60 -2.90 -10.92 3.56
CA TRP A 60 -2.61 -11.47 2.24
C TRP A 60 -1.11 -11.54 1.96
N MET A 61 -0.34 -10.50 2.29
CA MET A 61 1.12 -10.51 2.14
C MET A 61 1.77 -11.63 2.98
N LEU A 62 1.29 -11.87 4.20
CA LEU A 62 1.74 -13.00 5.02
C LEU A 62 1.39 -14.34 4.37
N CYS A 63 0.20 -14.46 3.78
CA CYS A 63 -0.21 -15.66 3.04
C CYS A 63 0.68 -15.94 1.81
N LEU A 64 1.30 -14.92 1.20
CA LEU A 64 2.25 -15.11 0.10
C LEU A 64 3.58 -15.76 0.52
N LEU A 65 3.86 -15.90 1.81
CA LEU A 65 5.08 -16.55 2.31
C LEU A 65 5.02 -18.09 2.25
N PHE A 66 3.81 -18.66 2.26
CA PHE A 66 3.64 -20.12 2.21
C PHE A 66 4.10 -20.72 0.86
N PRO A 67 3.63 -20.21 -0.31
CA PRO A 67 4.11 -20.70 -1.60
C PRO A 67 5.56 -20.31 -1.86
N SER A 68 6.41 -21.26 -2.24
CA SER A 68 7.83 -21.00 -2.58
C SER A 68 7.99 -20.00 -3.74
N VAL A 69 7.08 -20.05 -4.72
CA VAL A 69 7.10 -19.19 -5.92
C VAL A 69 6.85 -17.71 -5.58
N THR A 70 5.98 -17.43 -4.61
CA THR A 70 5.60 -16.04 -4.26
C THR A 70 6.36 -15.52 -3.04
N ARG A 71 7.11 -16.37 -2.34
CA ARG A 71 7.76 -16.04 -1.06
C ARG A 71 8.66 -14.80 -1.15
N LEU A 72 9.47 -14.69 -2.21
CA LEU A 72 10.34 -13.52 -2.40
C LEU A 72 9.53 -12.22 -2.60
N HIS A 73 8.42 -12.28 -3.33
CA HIS A 73 7.54 -11.13 -3.51
C HIS A 73 6.84 -10.76 -2.20
N GLY A 74 6.34 -11.74 -1.45
CA GLY A 74 5.72 -11.53 -0.14
C GLY A 74 6.69 -10.90 0.86
N LEU A 75 7.93 -11.41 0.94
CA LEU A 75 8.98 -10.82 1.77
C LEU A 75 9.31 -9.38 1.36
N GLY A 76 9.44 -9.12 0.06
CA GLY A 76 9.68 -7.77 -0.47
C GLY A 76 8.57 -6.79 -0.10
N LEU A 77 7.31 -7.19 -0.28
CA LEU A 77 6.14 -6.38 0.07
C LEU A 77 6.09 -6.08 1.59
N LEU A 78 6.35 -7.08 2.43
CA LEU A 78 6.40 -6.90 3.89
C LEU A 78 7.55 -5.99 4.31
N ALA A 79 8.74 -6.19 3.75
CA ALA A 79 9.91 -5.37 4.05
C ALA A 79 9.68 -3.91 3.70
N VAL A 80 9.20 -3.63 2.48
CA VAL A 80 8.90 -2.27 2.02
C VAL A 80 7.82 -1.62 2.88
N SER A 81 6.76 -2.35 3.22
CA SER A 81 5.67 -1.84 4.07
C SER A 81 6.15 -1.54 5.50
N ALA A 82 6.99 -2.41 6.08
CA ALA A 82 7.54 -2.22 7.42
C ALA A 82 8.53 -1.05 7.46
N THR A 83 9.44 -0.96 6.49
CA THR A 83 10.39 0.15 6.37
C THR A 83 9.65 1.48 6.15
N GLY A 84 8.67 1.49 5.25
CA GLY A 84 7.87 2.68 4.98
C GLY A 84 7.07 3.16 6.20
N PHE A 85 6.49 2.22 6.97
CA PHE A 85 5.85 2.54 8.25
C PHE A 85 6.84 3.13 9.27
N ALA A 86 8.03 2.53 9.42
CA ALA A 86 9.05 3.02 10.33
C ALA A 86 9.55 4.42 9.96
N LEU A 87 9.74 4.71 8.66
CA LEU A 87 10.14 6.02 8.18
C LEU A 87 9.06 7.07 8.39
N ARG A 88 7.79 6.76 8.06
CA ARG A 88 6.66 7.68 8.29
C ARG A 88 6.48 8.04 9.76
N ARG A 89 6.70 7.09 10.67
CA ARG A 89 6.55 7.32 12.12
C ARG A 89 7.59 8.31 12.66
N ASN A 90 8.78 8.35 12.07
CA ASN A 90 9.92 9.14 12.56
C ASN A 90 10.18 10.43 11.77
N THR A 91 9.36 10.75 10.78
CA THR A 91 9.55 11.94 9.93
C THR A 91 8.38 12.91 10.04
N GLY A 92 8.63 14.19 9.75
CA GLY A 92 7.57 15.20 9.73
C GLY A 92 6.58 14.96 8.58
N ILE A 93 5.34 15.46 8.74
CA ILE A 93 4.24 15.32 7.77
C ILE A 93 4.65 15.68 6.32
N LYS A 94 5.56 16.66 6.17
CA LYS A 94 6.11 17.10 4.86
C LYS A 94 6.78 15.97 4.06
N TRP A 95 7.38 14.99 4.75
CA TRP A 95 8.09 13.86 4.12
C TRP A 95 7.22 12.62 3.95
N VAL A 96 6.07 12.56 4.64
CA VAL A 96 5.18 11.39 4.63
C VAL A 96 4.68 11.08 3.22
N LEU A 97 4.32 12.10 2.44
CA LEU A 97 3.87 11.93 1.07
C LEU A 97 4.99 11.37 0.18
N VAL A 98 6.21 11.92 0.27
CA VAL A 98 7.36 11.45 -0.49
C VAL A 98 7.64 9.97 -0.19
N ILE A 99 7.63 9.60 1.10
CA ILE A 99 7.83 8.21 1.54
C ILE A 99 6.71 7.32 0.99
N LEU A 100 5.44 7.75 1.08
CA LEU A 100 4.29 7.01 0.52
C LEU A 100 4.43 6.80 -0.98
N THR A 101 4.88 7.80 -1.73
CA THR A 101 5.07 7.69 -3.19
C THR A 101 6.17 6.68 -3.54
N PHE A 102 7.33 6.74 -2.88
CA PHE A 102 8.40 5.77 -3.11
C PHE A 102 8.00 4.36 -2.71
N GLU A 103 7.41 4.20 -1.52
CA GLU A 103 6.91 2.90 -1.04
C GLU A 103 5.86 2.33 -2.00
N GLY A 104 4.90 3.15 -2.43
CA GLY A 104 3.86 2.75 -3.37
C GLY A 104 4.42 2.39 -4.74
N ALA A 105 5.40 3.12 -5.27
CA ALA A 105 6.05 2.77 -6.54
C ALA A 105 6.71 1.38 -6.48
N VAL A 106 7.43 1.07 -5.40
CA VAL A 106 8.06 -0.24 -5.21
C VAL A 106 7.00 -1.34 -5.07
N ARG A 107 5.93 -1.10 -4.28
CA ARG A 107 4.83 -2.06 -4.12
C ARG A 107 4.09 -2.32 -5.43
N ILE A 108 3.81 -1.27 -6.22
CA ILE A 108 3.21 -1.37 -7.56
C ILE A 108 4.10 -2.22 -8.48
N GLY A 109 5.41 -2.03 -8.46
CA GLY A 109 6.35 -2.85 -9.24
C GLY A 109 6.27 -4.34 -8.88
N LEU A 110 6.28 -4.66 -7.57
CA LEU A 110 6.18 -6.04 -7.07
C LEU A 110 4.80 -6.67 -7.32
N LEU A 111 3.72 -5.90 -7.24
CA LEU A 111 2.37 -6.37 -7.56
C LEU A 111 2.20 -6.57 -9.07
N GLY A 112 2.78 -5.70 -9.89
CA GLY A 112 2.80 -5.83 -11.34
C GLY A 112 3.53 -7.10 -11.77
N SER A 113 4.68 -7.42 -11.18
CA SER A 113 5.40 -8.66 -11.48
C SER A 113 4.59 -9.90 -11.08
N LEU A 114 3.89 -9.87 -9.93
CA LEU A 114 2.97 -10.93 -9.52
C LEU A 114 1.80 -11.07 -10.50
N ALA A 115 1.20 -9.97 -10.96
CA ALA A 115 0.10 -9.99 -11.92
C ALA A 115 0.52 -10.59 -13.28
N VAL A 116 1.72 -10.28 -13.76
CA VAL A 116 2.29 -10.91 -14.97
C VAL A 116 2.50 -12.41 -14.75
N LEU A 117 2.94 -12.82 -13.56
CA LEU A 117 3.11 -14.24 -13.22
C LEU A 117 1.77 -15.00 -13.17
N VAL A 118 0.69 -14.35 -12.74
CA VAL A 118 -0.69 -14.88 -12.86
C VAL A 118 -1.04 -15.07 -14.31
N TRP A 119 -0.89 -14.02 -15.12
CA TRP A 119 -1.26 -14.03 -16.54
C TRP A 119 -0.54 -15.13 -17.31
N ARG A 120 0.75 -15.37 -17.01
CA ARG A 120 1.54 -16.44 -17.67
C ARG A 120 1.16 -17.86 -17.25
N ARG A 121 0.41 -18.04 -16.16
CA ARG A 121 0.03 -19.35 -15.60
C ARG A 121 -1.44 -19.69 -15.77
N LEU A 122 -2.26 -18.71 -16.21
CA LEU A 122 -3.61 -18.91 -16.73
C LEU A 122 -3.52 -19.38 -18.18
#